data_AF-A0A926DHC5-F1
#
_entry.id   AF-A0A926DHC5-F1
#
_cell.length_a   1.000
_cell.length_b   1.000
_cell.length_c   1.000
_cell.angle_alpha   90.00
_cell.angle_beta   90.00
_cell.angle_gamma   90.00
#
_symmetry.space_group_name_H-M   'P 1'
#
loop_
_entity.id
_entity.type
_entity.pdbx_description
1 polymer ?
#
loop_
_entity_poly.entity_id
_entity_poly.type
_entity_poly.pdbx_seq_one_letter_code
_entity_poly.pdbx_strand_id
1 'polypeptide(L)' 'MNKNIKYSQNFLTSEKVLNQIIKQLNLKETDTVYEIGTGKGHLTTKLAKISKQVTSIELDSHLFNLSSEKL' A
#
# COMPACT_ATOMS: atom_id res chain seq x y z
N MET A 1 25.47 -12.14 13.61
CA MET A 1 24.73 -12.02 12.33
C MET A 1 24.27 -10.58 12.18
N ASN A 2 24.94 -9.77 11.35
CA ASN A 2 24.42 -8.45 10.99
C ASN A 2 23.29 -8.66 9.99
N LYS A 3 22.04 -8.65 10.47
CA LYS A 3 20.87 -8.57 9.59
C LYS A 3 20.92 -7.19 8.97
N ASN A 4 21.32 -7.12 7.71
CA ASN A 4 21.24 -5.88 6.95
C ASN A 4 19.76 -5.65 6.62
N ILE A 5 19.05 -4.93 7.50
CA ILE A 5 17.61 -4.68 7.35
C ILE A 5 17.45 -3.59 6.28
N LYS A 6 17.62 -3.99 5.03
CA LYS A 6 17.40 -3.13 3.87
C LYS A 6 15.93 -2.68 3.89
N TYR A 7 15.71 -1.36 3.84
CA TYR A 7 14.41 -0.67 3.87
C TYR A 7 13.57 -0.77 5.16
N SER A 8 13.92 -1.61 6.14
CA SER A 8 13.24 -1.71 7.46
C SER A 8 11.70 -1.75 7.39
N GLN A 9 11.17 -2.53 6.44
CA GLN A 9 9.74 -2.59 6.15
C GLN A 9 8.93 -3.32 7.23
N ASN A 10 7.79 -2.75 7.60
CA ASN A 10 6.79 -3.37 8.47
C ASN A 10 5.48 -3.50 7.70
N PHE A 11 4.98 -4.73 7.54
CA PHE A 11 3.78 -4.98 6.75
C PHE A 11 2.52 -4.88 7.60
N LEU A 12 1.60 -4.02 7.20
CA LEU A 12 0.25 -3.98 7.76
C LEU A 12 -0.53 -5.21 7.28
N THR A 13 -0.74 -6.17 8.18
CA THR A 13 -1.51 -7.41 7.91
C THR A 13 -2.84 -7.45 8.63
N SER A 14 -3.07 -6.56 9.60
CA SER A 14 -4.33 -6.49 10.33
C SER A 14 -5.40 -5.79 9.51
N GLU A 15 -6.40 -6.55 9.07
CA GLU A 15 -7.58 -6.03 8.37
C GLU A 15 -8.33 -4.96 9.19
N LYS A 16 -8.38 -5.12 10.52
CA LYS A 16 -8.99 -4.12 11.42
C LYS A 16 -8.30 -2.78 11.30
N VAL A 17 -6.96 -2.76 11.38
CA VAL A 17 -6.17 -1.53 11.28
C VAL A 17 -6.29 -0.92 9.89
N LEU A 18 -6.22 -1.73 8.83
CA LEU A 18 -6.39 -1.25 7.46
C LEU A 18 -7.76 -0.58 7.26
N ASN A 19 -8.85 -1.19 7.74
CA ASN A 19 -10.19 -0.61 7.64
C ASN A 19 -10.33 0.68 8.47
N GLN A 20 -9.65 0.77 9.63
CA GLN A 20 -9.61 2.00 10.42
C GLN A 20 -8.91 3.14 9.65
N ILE A 21 -7.77 2.86 9.03
CA ILE A 21 -7.05 3.83 8.19
C ILE A 21 -7.96 4.31 7.06
N ILE A 22 -8.55 3.39 6.29
CA ILE A 22 -9.42 3.71 5.16
C ILE A 22 -10.59 4.61 5.60
N LYS A 23 -11.22 4.29 6.75
CA LYS A 23 -12.31 5.11 7.29
C LYS A 23 -11.86 6.53 7.66
N GLN A 24 -10.64 6.68 8.19
CA GLN A 24 -10.09 7.98 8.59
C GLN A 24 -9.71 8.86 7.39
N LEU A 25 -9.33 8.25 6.27
CA LEU A 25 -8.97 9.00 5.05
C LEU A 25 -10.18 9.68 4.39
N ASN A 26 -11.41 9.20 4.67
CA ASN A 26 -12.67 9.75 4.15
C ASN A 26 -12.64 10.01 2.62
N LEU A 27 -12.08 9.05 1.89
CA LEU A 27 -11.89 9.12 0.44
C LEU A 27 -13.23 9.07 -0.30
N LYS A 28 -13.27 9.73 -1.44
CA LYS A 28 -14.38 9.73 -2.40
C LYS A 28 -13.93 9.07 -3.69
N GLU A 29 -14.91 8.58 -4.46
CA GLU A 29 -14.70 8.01 -5.80
C GLU A 29 -14.14 9.00 -6.83
N THR A 30 -14.08 10.30 -6.49
CA THR A 30 -13.47 11.34 -7.31
C THR A 30 -11.98 11.55 -7.03
N ASP A 31 -11.48 11.03 -5.91
CA ASP A 31 -10.15 11.38 -5.42
C ASP A 31 -9.07 10.61 -6.17
N THR A 32 -7.91 11.24 -6.33
CA THR A 32 -6.68 10.61 -6.84
C THR A 32 -5.71 10.47 -5.69
N VAL A 33 -5.20 9.26 -5.46
CA VAL A 33 -4.35 8.94 -4.32
C VAL A 33 -2.93 8.63 -4.80
N TYR A 34 -1.94 9.25 -4.15
CA TYR A 34 -0.54 8.88 -4.28
C TYR A 34 -0.09 8.17 -3.01
N GLU A 35 0.34 6.92 -3.14
CA GLU A 35 0.85 6.10 -2.03
C GLU A 35 2.37 5.96 -2.12
N ILE A 36 3.06 6.11 -0.98
CA ILE A 36 4.50 5.90 -0.86
C ILE A 36 4.71 4.59 -0.11
N GLY A 37 5.29 3.60 -0.79
CA GLY A 37 5.53 2.26 -0.27
C GLY A 37 4.36 1.31 -0.47
N THR A 38 4.21 0.78 -1.69
CA THR A 38 3.20 -0.23 -2.04
C THR A 38 3.29 -1.47 -1.13
N GLY A 39 4.51 -1.88 -0.78
CA GLY A 39 4.77 -3.09 -0.01
C GLY A 39 4.13 -4.32 -0.65
N LYS A 40 3.27 -5.02 0.11
CA LYS A 40 2.51 -6.19 -0.38
C LYS A 40 1.17 -5.84 -1.04
N GLY A 41 0.88 -4.55 -1.21
CA GLY A 41 -0.33 -4.02 -1.82
C GLY A 41 -1.59 -4.07 -0.95
N HIS A 42 -1.51 -4.38 0.34
CA HIS A 42 -2.71 -4.53 1.19
C HIS A 42 -3.51 -3.23 1.33
N LEU A 43 -2.82 -2.10 1.51
CA LEU A 43 -3.47 -0.79 1.59
C LEU A 43 -3.87 -0.32 0.19
N THR A 44 -2.96 -0.43 -0.79
CA THR A 44 -3.19 -0.10 -2.20
C THR A 44 -4.48 -0.71 -2.76
N THR A 45 -4.72 -2.01 -2.55
CA THR A 45 -5.94 -2.68 -3.01
C THR A 45 -7.21 -2.05 -2.41
N LYS A 46 -7.17 -1.59 -1.15
CA LYS A 46 -8.33 -0.95 -0.51
C LYS A 46 -8.53 0.47 -1.01
N LEU A 47 -7.45 1.23 -1.19
CA LEU A 47 -7.49 2.58 -1.75
C LEU A 47 -8.08 2.55 -3.17
N ALA A 48 -7.67 1.60 -4.00
CA ALA A 48 -8.11 1.48 -5.39
C ALA A 48 -9.59 1.09 -5.54
N LYS A 49 -10.18 0.46 -4.52
CA LYS A 49 -11.62 0.13 -4.51
C LYS A 49 -12.53 1.32 -4.23
N ILE A 50 -11.98 2.42 -3.70
CA ILE A 50 -12.77 3.56 -3.19
C ILE A 50 -12.48 4.84 -3.96
N SER A 51 -11.24 5.03 -4.38
CA SER A 51 -10.79 6.24 -5.08
C SER A 51 -10.88 6.07 -6.61
N LYS A 52 -10.84 7.19 -7.33
CA LYS A 52 -10.84 7.19 -8.81
C LYS A 52 -9.61 6.48 -9.37
N GLN A 53 -8.46 6.75 -8.76
CA GLN A 53 -7.17 6.28 -9.20
C GLN A 53 -6.19 6.28 -8.04
N VAL A 54 -5.34 5.26 -8.00
CA VAL A 54 -4.19 5.18 -7.09
C VAL A 54 -2.93 5.05 -7.92
N THR A 55 -1.94 5.90 -7.65
CA THR A 55 -0.56 5.72 -8.11
C THR A 55 0.29 5.40 -6.90
N SER A 56 0.95 4.24 -6.89
CA SER A 56 1.80 3.82 -5.78
C SER A 56 3.26 3.71 -6.22
N ILE A 57 4.18 4.05 -5.33
CA ILE A 57 5.63 4.05 -5.58
C ILE A 57 6.29 3.08 -4.60
N GLU A 58 7.06 2.10 -5.11
CA GLU A 58 7.81 1.15 -4.30
C GLU A 58 9.30 1.19 -4.67
N LEU A 59 10.16 1.32 -3.65
CA LEU A 59 11.60 1.39 -3.83
C LEU A 59 12.24 0.00 -3.88
N ASP A 60 11.64 -0.98 -3.20
CA ASP A 60 12.07 -2.37 -3.28
C ASP A 60 11.58 -3.00 -4.59
N SER A 61 12.48 -3.13 -5.56
CA SER A 61 12.21 -3.74 -6.87
C SER A 61 11.53 -5.12 -6.79
N HIS A 62 11.84 -5.92 -5.76
CA HIS A 62 11.22 -7.23 -5.62
C HIS A 62 9.75 -7.11 -5.22
N LEU A 63 9.44 -6.23 -4.26
CA LEU A 63 8.05 -5.95 -3.89
C LEU A 63 7.30 -5.19 -4.96
N PHE A 64 7.96 -4.31 -5.70
CA PHE A 64 7.40 -3.68 -6.90
C PHE A 64 6.87 -4.76 -7.85
N ASN A 65 7.74 -5.68 -8.30
CA ASN A 65 7.34 -6.75 -9.21
C ASN A 65 6.18 -7.60 -8.64
N LEU A 66 6.29 -8.05 -7.39
CA LEU A 66 5.24 -8.84 -6.73
C LEU A 66 3.90 -8.10 -6.65
N SER A 67 3.92 -6.81 -6.34
CA SER A 67 2.70 -6.00 -6.22
C SER A 67 2.12 -5.65 -7.59
N SER A 68 2.95 -5.43 -8.62
CA SER A 68 2.52 -5.16 -10.00
C SER A 68 1.84 -6.36 -10.66
N GLU A 69 2.19 -7.60 -10.30
CA GLU A 69 1.48 -8.79 -10.78
C GLU A 69 0.12 -8.98 -10.10
N LYS A 70 -0.04 -8.45 -8.88
CA LYS A 70 -1.20 -8.68 -8.01
C LYS A 70 -2.30 -7.61 -8.16
N LEU A 71 -1.91 -6.36 -8.35
CA LEU A 71 -2.78 -5.18 -8.38
C LEU A 71 -3.26 -4.88 -9.80
#